data_AF-A0A7C2E934-F1
#
_entry.id   AF-A0A7C2E934-F1
#
_cell.length_a   1.000
_cell.length_b   1.000
_cell.length_c   1.000
_cell.angle_alpha   90.00
_cell.angle_beta   90.00
_cell.angle_gamma   90.00
#
_symmetry.space_group_name_H-M   'P 1'
#
loop_
_entity.id
_entity.type
_entity.pdbx_description
1 polymer ?
#
loop_
_entity_poly.entity_id
_entity_poly.type
_entity_poly.pdbx_seq_one_letter_code
_entity_poly.pdbx_strand_id
1 'polypeptide(L)'
;RLPTQVKLDLRLVEADQVTTPDLNALASNAVDGIVFDAFGNPVEYHVLREHPGDAMLALGIQYDRVPAESVIHWFRMDRPGQVRGIPDIMPALPLFAQLRRFTLAVIAAAETAADFAGILYTDAPPGGEADAAEPFEPIELEQRALVTMPGGWKMSQLQAEQPSTTYAEFKREILNEIARCLNMPFNIAAGNSSGYNYASGRLDHQTYYKSLRVEQAHLESVVLDRVLAAWLDEAVLIPELWPEDVGPMLEWPHQWFWDGQEHVDPAKEAVAQATRLASHTTTLAYEYARQGRDWEDALRQRAKELALMRELGLTSAQALPGPMPDREPTNEDDEEEEVTNAAA
;
A
#
# COMPACT_ATOMS: atom_id res chain seq x y z
N ARG A 1 -28.55 5.32 15.92
CA ARG A 1 -28.75 6.65 16.53
C ARG A 1 -27.40 7.10 17.08
N LEU A 2 -26.88 8.24 16.60
CA LEU A 2 -25.58 8.75 17.03
C LEU A 2 -25.65 9.34 18.45
N PRO A 3 -24.63 9.09 19.31
CA PRO A 3 -24.57 9.57 20.69
C PRO A 3 -24.14 11.05 20.80
N THR A 4 -23.61 11.64 19.73
CA THR A 4 -23.16 13.04 19.64
C THR A 4 -24.33 14.00 19.47
N GLN A 5 -24.14 15.29 19.76
CA GLN A 5 -25.18 16.31 19.51
C GLN A 5 -25.42 16.50 18.01
N VAL A 6 -24.33 16.62 17.22
CA VAL A 6 -24.34 16.57 15.75
C VAL A 6 -24.75 15.16 15.29
N LYS A 7 -25.69 15.08 14.35
CA LYS A 7 -26.33 13.87 13.80
C LYS A 7 -25.93 13.55 12.36
N LEU A 8 -24.94 14.25 11.80
CA LEU A 8 -24.25 13.87 10.57
C LEU A 8 -23.70 12.45 10.67
N ASP A 9 -24.06 11.61 9.70
CA ASP A 9 -23.61 10.23 9.57
C ASP A 9 -23.05 10.01 8.17
N LEU A 10 -21.92 9.32 8.07
CA LEU A 10 -21.28 8.97 6.79
C LEU A 10 -21.53 7.50 6.50
N ARG A 11 -22.34 7.24 5.47
CA ARG A 11 -22.60 5.89 4.99
C ARG A 11 -21.72 5.58 3.79
N LEU A 12 -20.88 4.55 3.92
CA LEU A 12 -20.19 3.97 2.77
C LEU A 12 -21.22 3.26 1.88
N VAL A 13 -21.18 3.59 0.59
CA VAL A 13 -21.98 2.97 -0.46
C VAL A 13 -21.02 2.23 -1.38
N GLU A 14 -21.33 0.98 -1.68
CA GLU A 14 -20.51 0.16 -2.57
C GLU A 14 -20.69 0.69 -4.03
N ALA A 15 -19.63 0.63 -4.84
CA ALA A 15 -19.60 1.27 -6.16
C ALA A 15 -20.55 0.61 -7.18
N ASP A 16 -20.66 -0.72 -7.17
CA ASP A 16 -21.57 -1.53 -7.99
C ASP A 16 -23.05 -1.30 -7.60
N GLN A 17 -23.34 -0.85 -6.38
CA GLN A 17 -24.68 -0.41 -6.00
C GLN A 17 -25.11 0.88 -6.70
N VAL A 18 -24.19 1.66 -7.26
CA VAL A 18 -24.57 2.83 -8.06
C VAL A 18 -24.72 2.37 -9.51
N THR A 19 -25.93 2.43 -10.07
CA THR A 19 -26.20 1.92 -11.44
C THR A 19 -27.33 2.68 -12.11
N THR A 20 -27.53 2.48 -13.43
CA THR A 20 -28.64 3.08 -14.19
C THR A 20 -29.75 2.04 -14.40
N PRO A 21 -30.67 1.86 -13.43
CA PRO A 21 -31.71 0.83 -13.52
C PRO A 21 -32.78 1.18 -14.57
N ASP A 22 -33.12 2.47 -14.66
CA ASP A 22 -34.02 3.01 -15.68
C ASP A 22 -33.19 3.24 -16.95
N LEU A 23 -32.93 2.19 -17.73
CA LEU A 23 -32.29 2.26 -19.04
C LEU A 23 -33.19 3.03 -20.04
N ASN A 24 -33.36 4.32 -19.81
CA ASN A 24 -34.17 5.19 -20.64
C ASN A 24 -33.34 5.66 -21.84
N ALA A 25 -33.50 4.97 -22.97
CA ALA A 25 -32.81 5.28 -24.21
C ALA A 25 -33.03 6.74 -24.73
N LEU A 26 -34.04 7.46 -24.21
CA LEU A 26 -34.35 8.85 -24.56
C LEU A 26 -33.72 9.87 -23.60
N ALA A 27 -33.34 9.45 -22.39
CA ALA A 27 -32.67 10.32 -21.41
C ALA A 27 -31.16 10.05 -21.48
N SER A 28 -30.47 10.77 -22.38
CA SER A 28 -29.04 10.60 -22.65
C SER A 28 -28.10 11.23 -21.61
N ASN A 29 -28.63 11.71 -20.48
CA ASN A 29 -27.87 12.46 -19.48
C ASN A 29 -27.51 11.63 -18.23
N ALA A 30 -27.74 10.32 -18.23
CA ALA A 30 -27.34 9.42 -17.16
C ALA A 30 -26.25 8.46 -17.64
N VAL A 31 -25.18 8.32 -16.85
CA VAL A 31 -24.09 7.37 -17.10
C VAL A 31 -23.82 6.61 -15.82
N ASP A 32 -24.00 5.29 -15.85
CA ASP A 32 -23.61 4.37 -14.78
C ASP A 32 -24.10 4.75 -13.37
N GLY A 33 -25.35 5.24 -13.31
CA GLY A 33 -26.03 5.62 -12.08
C GLY A 33 -25.82 7.06 -11.65
N ILE A 34 -25.17 7.88 -12.49
CA ILE A 34 -24.96 9.31 -12.24
C ILE A 34 -25.71 10.09 -13.31
N VAL A 35 -26.61 10.98 -12.89
CA VAL A 35 -27.37 11.88 -13.76
C VAL A 35 -26.69 13.24 -13.79
N PHE A 36 -26.53 13.80 -14.98
CA PHE A 36 -25.82 15.05 -15.23
C PHE A 36 -26.76 16.16 -15.72
N ASP A 37 -26.39 17.40 -15.43
CA ASP A 37 -27.00 18.60 -16.04
C ASP A 37 -26.50 18.82 -17.48
N ALA A 38 -26.95 19.91 -18.12
CA ALA A 38 -26.54 20.28 -19.48
C ALA A 38 -25.05 20.66 -19.61
N PHE A 39 -24.35 20.88 -18.49
CA PHE A 39 -22.94 21.26 -18.43
C PHE A 39 -22.02 20.10 -18.00
N GLY A 40 -22.59 18.92 -17.70
CA GLY A 40 -21.84 17.75 -17.26
C GLY A 40 -21.56 17.70 -15.75
N ASN A 41 -22.26 18.51 -14.93
CA ASN A 41 -22.15 18.41 -13.47
C ASN A 41 -23.10 17.32 -12.95
N PRO A 42 -22.67 16.47 -11.99
CA PRO A 42 -23.54 15.51 -11.34
C PRO A 42 -24.68 16.21 -10.57
N VAL A 43 -25.91 15.75 -10.76
CA VAL A 43 -27.12 16.27 -10.10
C VAL A 43 -27.74 15.22 -9.18
N GLU A 44 -27.72 13.96 -9.59
CA GLU A 44 -28.39 12.86 -8.88
C GLU A 44 -27.60 11.57 -9.06
N TYR A 45 -27.57 10.74 -8.02
CA TYR A 45 -27.02 9.38 -8.01
C TYR A 45 -28.15 8.38 -7.78
N HIS A 46 -28.13 7.27 -8.51
CA HIS A 46 -29.06 6.16 -8.38
C HIS A 46 -28.39 5.04 -7.62
N VAL A 47 -28.82 4.81 -6.37
CA VAL A 47 -28.21 3.83 -5.46
C VAL A 47 -29.19 2.67 -5.25
N LEU A 48 -28.80 1.46 -5.64
CA LEU A 48 -29.56 0.25 -5.38
C LEU A 48 -29.72 0.00 -3.88
N ARG A 49 -30.89 -0.47 -3.49
CA ARG A 49 -31.15 -0.83 -2.08
C ARG A 49 -30.42 -2.09 -1.62
N GLU A 50 -30.15 -2.99 -2.56
CA GLU A 50 -29.45 -4.25 -2.37
C GLU A 50 -28.28 -4.33 -3.35
N HIS A 51 -27.27 -5.16 -3.05
CA HIS A 51 -26.11 -5.28 -3.94
C HIS A 51 -26.53 -6.04 -5.21
N PRO A 52 -26.09 -5.64 -6.41
CA PRO A 52 -26.51 -6.30 -7.65
C PRO A 52 -26.10 -7.78 -7.72
N GLY A 53 -25.04 -8.14 -6.99
CA GLY A 53 -24.58 -9.53 -6.82
C GLY A 53 -25.35 -10.36 -5.79
N ASP A 54 -26.32 -9.77 -5.06
CA ASP A 54 -27.12 -10.51 -4.08
C ASP A 54 -28.10 -11.47 -4.76
N ALA A 55 -28.22 -12.68 -4.21
CA ALA A 55 -28.98 -13.79 -4.79
C ALA A 55 -30.49 -13.52 -4.98
N MET A 56 -31.02 -12.43 -4.41
CA MET A 56 -32.44 -12.09 -4.36
C MET A 56 -32.85 -11.01 -5.37
N LEU A 57 -32.05 -10.75 -6.41
CA LEU A 57 -32.34 -9.78 -7.49
C LEU A 57 -33.50 -10.20 -8.44
N ALA A 58 -34.45 -11.02 -7.96
CA ALA A 58 -35.44 -11.68 -8.80
C ALA A 58 -36.76 -10.90 -8.97
N LEU A 59 -37.02 -9.84 -8.18
CA LEU A 59 -38.32 -9.14 -8.19
C LEU A 59 -38.18 -7.61 -8.14
N GLY A 60 -37.69 -7.04 -9.24
CA GLY A 60 -37.68 -5.59 -9.49
C GLY A 60 -36.49 -4.88 -8.86
N ILE A 61 -35.76 -4.11 -9.67
CA ILE A 61 -34.62 -3.33 -9.20
C ILE A 61 -35.15 -2.11 -8.44
N GLN A 62 -35.03 -2.13 -7.12
CA GLN A 62 -35.34 -0.98 -6.27
C GLN A 62 -34.09 -0.15 -6.03
N TYR A 63 -34.23 1.15 -6.21
CA TYR A 63 -33.14 2.09 -6.03
C TYR A 63 -33.67 3.39 -5.43
N ASP A 64 -32.80 4.08 -4.71
CA ASP A 64 -33.04 5.39 -4.16
C ASP A 64 -32.32 6.44 -5.02
N ARG A 65 -32.97 7.58 -5.20
CA ARG A 65 -32.39 8.75 -5.89
C ARG A 65 -31.80 9.68 -4.85
N VAL A 66 -30.49 9.85 -4.89
CA VAL A 66 -29.73 10.65 -3.92
C VAL A 66 -29.22 11.91 -4.62
N PRO A 67 -29.54 13.11 -4.11
CA PRO A 67 -28.98 14.35 -4.64
C PRO A 67 -27.44 14.34 -4.62
N ALA A 68 -26.79 14.87 -5.66
CA ALA A 68 -25.32 14.89 -5.77
C ALA A 68 -24.64 15.66 -4.62
N GLU A 69 -25.31 16.67 -4.06
CA GLU A 69 -24.83 17.41 -2.89
C GLU A 69 -24.66 16.54 -1.64
N SER A 70 -25.44 15.44 -1.53
CA SER A 70 -25.36 14.47 -0.44
C SER A 70 -24.39 13.31 -0.72
N VAL A 71 -23.71 13.31 -1.87
CA VAL A 71 -22.76 12.26 -2.27
C VAL A 71 -21.35 12.84 -2.37
N ILE A 72 -20.42 12.17 -1.70
CA ILE A 72 -18.99 12.39 -1.88
C ILE A 72 -18.45 11.29 -2.77
N HIS A 73 -18.22 11.61 -4.04
CA HIS A 73 -17.67 10.68 -5.02
C HIS A 73 -16.18 10.96 -5.20
N TRP A 74 -15.36 10.26 -4.43
CA TRP A 74 -13.91 10.44 -4.45
C TRP A 74 -13.26 9.41 -5.38
N PHE A 75 -12.65 9.87 -6.47
CA PHE A 75 -11.88 9.04 -7.39
C PHE A 75 -10.84 9.85 -8.15
N ARG A 76 -9.77 9.19 -8.62
CA ARG A 76 -8.76 9.79 -9.49
C ARG A 76 -9.25 9.79 -10.94
N MET A 77 -9.42 10.98 -11.51
CA MET A 77 -9.80 11.17 -12.91
C MET A 77 -8.55 11.15 -13.79
N ASP A 78 -8.36 10.08 -14.59
CA ASP A 78 -7.23 9.95 -15.50
C ASP A 78 -7.53 10.50 -16.91
N ARG A 79 -8.81 10.52 -17.30
CA ARG A 79 -9.25 10.98 -18.62
C ARG A 79 -10.40 11.98 -18.53
N PRO A 80 -10.45 13.00 -19.40
CA PRO A 80 -11.60 13.89 -19.48
C PRO A 80 -12.90 13.10 -19.73
N GLY A 81 -13.94 13.39 -18.95
CA GLY A 81 -15.23 12.71 -19.03
C GLY A 81 -15.28 11.33 -18.38
N GLN A 82 -14.22 10.91 -17.67
CA GLN A 82 -14.27 9.69 -16.85
C GLN A 82 -15.23 9.89 -15.68
N VAL A 83 -16.26 9.04 -15.62
CA VAL A 83 -17.34 9.14 -14.64
C VAL A 83 -17.05 8.33 -13.37
N ARG A 84 -16.20 7.30 -13.46
CA ARG A 84 -15.86 6.37 -12.37
C ARG A 84 -14.37 6.22 -12.21
N GLY A 85 -13.93 5.98 -10.97
CA GLY A 85 -12.55 5.62 -10.67
C GLY A 85 -12.15 4.28 -11.30
N ILE A 86 -10.88 4.19 -11.71
CA ILE A 86 -10.23 2.92 -12.02
C ILE A 86 -9.26 2.67 -10.87
N PRO A 87 -9.28 1.48 -10.23
CA PRO A 87 -8.32 1.17 -9.17
C PRO A 87 -6.88 1.36 -9.65
N ASP A 88 -6.03 2.03 -8.86
CA ASP A 88 -4.67 2.39 -9.29
C ASP A 88 -3.78 1.16 -9.58
N ILE A 89 -4.10 0.02 -8.96
CA ILE A 89 -3.40 -1.25 -9.17
C ILE A 89 -3.88 -2.01 -10.42
N MET A 90 -4.92 -1.55 -11.11
CA MET A 90 -5.51 -2.19 -12.29
C MET A 90 -4.49 -2.54 -13.39
N PRO A 91 -3.52 -1.66 -13.74
CA PRO A 91 -2.51 -1.98 -14.76
C PRO A 91 -1.63 -3.17 -14.42
N ALA A 92 -1.48 -3.50 -13.13
CA ALA A 92 -0.65 -4.59 -12.64
C ALA A 92 -1.34 -5.96 -12.62
N LEU A 93 -2.65 -6.05 -12.91
CA LEU A 93 -3.38 -7.32 -12.89
C LEU A 93 -2.76 -8.44 -13.76
N PRO A 94 -2.29 -8.16 -15.00
CA PRO A 94 -1.61 -9.19 -15.79
C PRO A 94 -0.32 -9.70 -15.15
N LEU A 95 0.40 -8.82 -14.43
CA LEU A 95 1.65 -9.17 -13.75
C LEU A 95 1.39 -10.11 -12.57
N PHE A 96 0.32 -9.90 -11.80
CA PHE A 96 -0.09 -10.85 -10.75
C PHE A 96 -0.40 -12.24 -11.31
N ALA A 97 -1.07 -12.30 -12.47
CA ALA A 97 -1.36 -13.57 -13.12
C ALA A 97 -0.08 -14.29 -13.57
N GLN A 98 0.88 -13.55 -14.12
CA GLN A 98 2.20 -14.08 -14.51
C GLN A 98 2.99 -14.56 -13.28
N LEU A 99 3.04 -13.76 -12.21
CA LEU A 99 3.70 -14.09 -10.96
C LEU A 99 3.15 -15.39 -10.36
N ARG A 100 1.82 -15.53 -10.32
CA ARG A 100 1.15 -16.74 -9.84
C ARG A 100 1.50 -17.95 -10.71
N ARG A 101 1.42 -17.81 -12.04
CA ARG A 101 1.73 -18.90 -12.98
C ARG A 101 3.18 -19.36 -12.87
N PHE A 102 4.12 -18.43 -12.79
CA PHE A 102 5.54 -18.74 -12.65
C PHE A 102 5.82 -19.43 -11.32
N THR A 103 5.28 -18.90 -10.22
CA THR A 103 5.39 -19.55 -8.89
C THR A 103 4.89 -20.99 -8.92
N LEU A 104 3.71 -21.24 -9.50
CA LEU A 104 3.15 -22.58 -9.63
C LEU A 104 4.01 -23.49 -10.52
N ALA A 105 4.56 -22.96 -11.62
CA ALA A 105 5.43 -23.72 -12.51
C ALA A 105 6.75 -24.12 -11.83
N VAL A 106 7.34 -23.22 -11.03
CA VAL A 106 8.56 -23.50 -10.26
C VAL A 106 8.30 -24.56 -9.19
N ILE A 107 7.18 -24.47 -8.46
CA ILE A 107 6.78 -25.49 -7.49
C ILE A 107 6.56 -26.84 -8.18
N ALA A 108 5.77 -26.87 -9.26
CA ALA A 108 5.48 -28.10 -9.99
C ALA A 108 6.76 -28.73 -10.57
N ALA A 109 7.70 -27.92 -11.07
CA ALA A 109 8.97 -28.43 -11.55
C ALA A 109 9.85 -28.97 -10.42
N ALA A 110 9.85 -28.33 -9.24
CA ALA A 110 10.56 -28.83 -8.07
C ALA A 110 9.96 -30.14 -7.54
N GLU A 111 8.64 -30.26 -7.50
CA GLU A 111 7.92 -31.50 -7.16
C GLU A 111 8.26 -32.61 -8.16
N THR A 112 8.16 -32.32 -9.46
CA THR A 112 8.50 -33.25 -10.53
C THR A 112 9.96 -33.73 -10.46
N ALA A 113 10.89 -32.82 -10.15
CA ALA A 113 12.30 -33.16 -9.95
C ALA A 113 12.54 -34.04 -8.72
N ALA A 114 11.75 -33.86 -7.66
CA ALA A 114 11.80 -34.67 -6.47
C ALA A 114 11.16 -36.06 -6.68
N ASP A 115 10.12 -36.14 -7.52
CA ASP A 115 9.38 -37.38 -7.80
C ASP A 115 10.06 -38.26 -8.87
N PHE A 116 10.80 -37.68 -9.82
CA PHE A 116 11.49 -38.48 -10.85
C PHE A 116 12.72 -39.19 -10.30
N ALA A 117 12.61 -40.52 -10.22
CA ALA A 117 13.68 -41.39 -9.78
C ALA A 117 14.65 -41.83 -10.92
N GLY A 118 14.40 -41.44 -12.18
CA GLY A 118 15.32 -41.62 -13.32
C GLY A 118 14.75 -42.44 -14.48
N ILE A 119 15.41 -42.36 -15.64
CA ILE A 119 15.14 -43.14 -16.85
C ILE A 119 16.23 -44.19 -16.99
N LEU A 120 15.84 -45.44 -17.23
CA LEU A 120 16.77 -46.51 -17.58
C LEU A 120 16.97 -46.57 -19.09
N TYR A 121 18.22 -46.61 -19.53
CA TYR A 121 18.59 -46.83 -20.93
C TYR A 121 19.86 -47.68 -21.01
N THR A 122 20.12 -48.26 -22.17
CA THR A 122 21.35 -49.03 -22.44
C THR A 122 22.07 -48.43 -23.63
N ASP A 123 23.41 -48.36 -23.54
CA ASP A 123 24.29 -47.95 -24.64
C ASP A 123 24.80 -49.17 -25.43
N ALA A 124 24.25 -50.36 -25.19
CA ALA A 124 24.70 -51.57 -25.84
C ALA A 124 24.46 -51.50 -27.36
N PRO A 125 25.47 -51.81 -28.20
CA PRO A 125 25.30 -51.86 -29.65
C PRO A 125 24.31 -52.97 -30.05
N PRO A 126 23.73 -52.93 -31.27
CA PRO A 126 22.81 -53.97 -31.74
C PRO A 126 23.48 -55.37 -31.66
N GLY A 127 23.01 -56.21 -30.72
CA GLY A 127 23.59 -57.53 -30.42
C GLY A 127 24.47 -57.62 -29.18
N GLY A 128 24.57 -56.55 -28.36
CA GLY A 128 25.24 -56.58 -27.07
C GLY A 128 24.46 -57.35 -25.99
N GLU A 129 25.18 -57.90 -25.01
CA GLU A 129 24.60 -58.57 -23.84
C GLU A 129 24.11 -57.51 -22.85
N ALA A 130 22.86 -57.06 -23.04
CA ALA A 130 22.09 -56.37 -21.99
C ALA A 130 20.96 -57.30 -21.56
N ASP A 131 20.68 -57.36 -20.26
CA ASP A 131 19.54 -58.12 -19.76
C ASP A 131 18.25 -57.58 -20.41
N ALA A 132 17.35 -58.47 -20.81
CA ALA A 132 16.09 -58.09 -21.41
C ALA A 132 15.20 -57.40 -20.36
N ALA A 133 14.97 -56.09 -20.52
CA ALA A 133 13.91 -55.39 -19.83
C ALA A 133 12.75 -55.17 -20.81
N GLU A 134 11.52 -55.40 -20.36
CA GLU A 134 10.35 -55.16 -21.18
C GLU A 134 10.19 -53.64 -21.42
N PRO A 135 10.00 -53.18 -22.66
CA PRO A 135 9.77 -51.77 -22.94
C PRO A 135 8.57 -51.25 -22.13
N PHE A 136 8.78 -50.15 -21.39
CA PHE A 136 7.79 -49.48 -20.53
C PHE A 136 7.36 -50.24 -19.26
N GLU A 137 8.13 -51.22 -18.80
CA GLU A 137 7.88 -51.84 -17.49
C GLU A 137 8.11 -50.83 -16.33
N PRO A 138 7.11 -50.59 -15.46
CA PRO A 138 7.29 -49.69 -14.32
C PRO A 138 8.14 -50.34 -13.24
N ILE A 139 9.28 -49.72 -12.91
CA ILE A 139 10.08 -50.12 -11.74
C ILE A 139 9.64 -49.25 -10.55
N GLU A 140 9.02 -49.88 -9.55
CA GLU A 140 8.69 -49.20 -8.30
C GLU A 140 9.99 -48.89 -7.52
N LEU A 141 10.31 -47.61 -7.41
CA LEU A 141 11.43 -47.12 -6.63
C LEU A 141 10.91 -46.67 -5.26
N GLU A 142 11.29 -47.40 -4.21
CA GLU A 142 10.97 -47.02 -2.85
C GLU A 142 11.75 -45.74 -2.48
N GLN A 143 11.07 -44.77 -1.87
CA GLN A 143 11.68 -43.48 -1.53
C GLN A 143 12.94 -43.69 -0.67
N ARG A 144 14.06 -43.13 -1.12
CA ARG A 144 15.37 -43.17 -0.43
C ARG A 144 16.01 -44.57 -0.38
N ALA A 145 15.57 -45.51 -1.21
CA ALA A 145 16.24 -46.80 -1.38
C ALA A 145 17.36 -46.73 -2.43
N LEU A 146 18.46 -47.45 -2.19
CA LEU A 146 19.51 -47.69 -3.18
C LEU A 146 19.32 -49.10 -3.76
N VAL A 147 18.94 -49.19 -5.02
CA VAL A 147 18.67 -50.46 -5.71
C VAL A 147 19.71 -50.76 -6.78
N THR A 148 19.97 -52.04 -7.03
CA THR A 148 20.86 -52.49 -8.12
C THR A 148 20.10 -52.51 -9.45
N MET A 149 20.78 -52.16 -10.54
CA MET A 149 20.20 -52.16 -11.90
C MET A 149 20.53 -53.47 -12.65
N PRO A 150 19.72 -53.86 -13.65
CA PRO A 150 20.06 -54.96 -14.56
C PRO A 150 21.38 -54.74 -15.31
N GLY A 151 22.05 -55.81 -15.72
CA GLY A 151 23.36 -55.75 -16.36
C GLY A 151 23.33 -54.96 -17.66
N GLY A 152 24.22 -53.96 -17.81
CA GLY A 152 24.32 -53.14 -19.01
C GLY A 152 23.33 -51.97 -19.11
N TRP A 153 22.51 -51.74 -18.08
CA TRP A 153 21.58 -50.62 -17.99
C TRP A 153 22.15 -49.49 -17.14
N LYS A 154 21.92 -48.25 -17.58
CA LYS A 154 22.28 -47.03 -16.87
C LYS A 154 21.03 -46.29 -16.46
N MET A 155 21.03 -45.79 -15.22
CA MET A 155 20.02 -44.85 -14.75
C MET A 155 20.50 -43.44 -15.02
N SER A 156 19.78 -42.67 -15.83
CA SER A 156 19.93 -41.22 -15.88
C SER A 156 18.83 -40.60 -15.05
N GLN A 157 19.19 -39.88 -13.99
CA GLN A 157 18.22 -38.99 -13.35
C GLN A 157 17.83 -37.92 -14.37
N LEU A 158 16.54 -37.61 -14.48
CA LEU A 158 16.13 -36.44 -15.24
C LEU A 158 16.50 -35.22 -14.39
N GLN A 159 17.60 -34.54 -14.70
CA GLN A 159 17.88 -33.26 -14.07
C GLN A 159 16.82 -32.27 -14.57
N ALA A 160 15.94 -31.82 -13.67
CA ALA A 160 15.17 -30.63 -13.94
C ALA A 160 16.15 -29.46 -13.94
N GLU A 161 16.65 -29.09 -15.13
CA GLU A 161 17.47 -27.89 -15.35
C GLU A 161 16.62 -26.62 -15.23
N GLN A 162 15.87 -26.49 -14.14
CA GLN A 162 15.26 -25.21 -13.78
C GLN A 162 16.29 -24.41 -12.99
N PRO A 163 16.64 -23.19 -13.42
CA PRO A 163 17.49 -22.32 -12.62
C PRO A 163 16.69 -21.82 -11.40
N SER A 164 16.66 -22.62 -10.34
CA SER A 164 16.04 -22.29 -9.05
C SER A 164 16.55 -20.96 -8.47
N THR A 165 17.78 -20.58 -8.83
CA THR A 165 18.41 -19.31 -8.47
C THR A 165 17.73 -18.08 -9.07
N THR A 166 17.04 -18.22 -10.21
CA THR A 166 16.38 -17.08 -10.91
C THR A 166 14.98 -16.77 -10.38
N TYR A 167 14.39 -17.65 -9.56
CA TYR A 167 13.04 -17.45 -9.04
C TYR A 167 12.93 -16.19 -8.17
N ALA A 168 13.91 -15.99 -7.27
CA ALA A 168 13.94 -14.82 -6.39
C ALA A 168 14.09 -13.52 -7.18
N GLU A 169 14.95 -13.51 -8.21
CA GLU A 169 15.15 -12.35 -9.08
C GLU A 169 13.88 -12.02 -9.87
N PHE A 170 13.27 -13.01 -10.52
CA PHE A 170 12.01 -12.80 -11.26
C PHE A 170 10.90 -12.28 -10.34
N LYS A 171 10.71 -12.90 -9.17
CA LYS A 171 9.70 -12.46 -8.20
C LYS A 171 9.96 -11.02 -7.74
N ARG A 172 11.22 -10.67 -7.48
CA ARG A 172 11.63 -9.31 -7.11
C ARG A 172 11.29 -8.31 -8.21
N GLU A 173 11.69 -8.57 -9.45
CA GLU A 173 11.45 -7.65 -10.57
C GLU A 173 9.96 -7.48 -10.88
N ILE A 174 9.18 -8.57 -10.86
CA ILE A 174 7.73 -8.49 -11.08
C ILE A 174 7.03 -7.74 -9.95
N LEU A 175 7.40 -7.97 -8.69
CA LEU A 175 6.84 -7.21 -7.56
C LEU A 175 7.19 -5.72 -7.66
N ASN A 176 8.42 -5.39 -8.08
CA ASN A 176 8.83 -4.01 -8.32
C ASN A 176 8.00 -3.37 -9.44
N GLU A 177 7.76 -4.07 -10.54
CA GLU A 177 6.92 -3.58 -11.64
C GLU A 177 5.46 -3.36 -11.23
N ILE A 178 4.90 -4.28 -10.42
CA ILE A 178 3.57 -4.13 -9.82
C ILE A 178 3.52 -2.86 -8.93
N ALA A 179 4.52 -2.69 -8.05
CA ALA A 179 4.55 -1.60 -7.08
C ALA A 179 4.65 -0.20 -7.72
N ARG A 180 5.27 -0.10 -8.91
CA ARG A 180 5.36 1.15 -9.68
C ARG A 180 4.00 1.78 -10.00
N CYS A 181 2.94 0.98 -10.16
CA CYS A 181 1.59 1.51 -10.41
C CYS A 181 1.07 2.37 -9.24
N LEU A 182 1.60 2.15 -8.03
CA LEU A 182 1.21 2.84 -6.80
C LEU A 182 2.27 3.87 -6.34
N ASN A 183 3.30 4.14 -7.16
CA ASN A 183 4.51 4.86 -6.75
C ASN A 183 5.16 4.30 -5.47
N MET A 184 4.91 3.01 -5.17
CA MET A 184 5.38 2.36 -3.97
C MET A 184 6.77 1.75 -4.22
N PRO A 185 7.77 2.04 -3.36
CA PRO A 185 9.10 1.48 -3.54
C PRO A 185 9.11 0.00 -3.13
N PHE A 186 10.03 -0.76 -3.72
CA PHE A 186 10.08 -2.22 -3.55
C PHE A 186 10.16 -2.63 -2.07
N ASN A 187 10.97 -1.95 -1.27
CA ASN A 187 11.10 -2.27 0.16
C ASN A 187 9.79 -2.16 0.94
N ILE A 188 8.93 -1.18 0.60
CA ILE A 188 7.61 -1.04 1.22
C ILE A 188 6.66 -2.12 0.70
N ALA A 189 6.64 -2.36 -0.62
CA ALA A 189 5.77 -3.37 -1.23
C ALA A 189 6.11 -4.80 -0.77
N ALA A 190 7.39 -5.13 -0.65
CA ALA A 190 7.89 -6.45 -0.28
C ALA A 190 8.17 -6.60 1.23
N GLY A 191 8.14 -5.52 2.00
CA GLY A 191 8.56 -5.52 3.41
C GLY A 191 10.04 -5.92 3.59
N ASN A 192 10.89 -5.63 2.61
CA ASN A 192 12.29 -6.06 2.59
C ASN A 192 13.25 -4.92 2.24
N SER A 193 14.09 -4.53 3.21
CA SER A 193 15.12 -3.49 3.06
C SER A 193 16.54 -4.06 2.95
N SER A 194 16.74 -5.36 2.74
CA SER A 194 18.08 -5.98 2.74
C SER A 194 19.01 -5.44 1.65
N GLY A 195 18.46 -4.99 0.52
CA GLY A 195 19.22 -4.39 -0.58
C GLY A 195 19.30 -2.85 -0.53
N TYR A 196 18.85 -2.24 0.57
CA TYR A 196 18.79 -0.79 0.71
C TYR A 196 19.89 -0.29 1.66
N ASN A 197 20.54 0.78 1.26
CA ASN A 197 21.34 1.61 2.17
C ASN A 197 20.55 2.87 2.56
N TYR A 198 21.09 3.64 3.51
CA TYR A 198 20.41 4.84 4.03
C TYR A 198 20.05 5.85 2.93
N ALA A 199 20.97 6.12 1.99
CA ALA A 199 20.77 7.11 0.94
C ALA A 199 19.71 6.68 -0.10
N SER A 200 19.79 5.43 -0.57
CA SER A 200 18.82 4.85 -1.50
C SER A 200 17.43 4.74 -0.88
N GLY A 201 17.34 4.31 0.38
CA GLY A 201 16.06 4.26 1.12
C GLY A 201 15.40 5.61 1.22
N ARG A 202 16.18 6.66 1.55
CA ARG A 202 15.64 8.02 1.64
C ARG A 202 15.17 8.55 0.30
N LEU A 203 15.91 8.29 -0.79
CA LEU A 203 15.55 8.76 -2.12
C LEU A 203 14.23 8.15 -2.61
N ASP A 204 14.07 6.84 -2.44
CA ASP A 204 12.87 6.12 -2.87
C ASP A 204 11.64 6.53 -2.04
N HIS A 205 11.81 6.62 -0.72
CA HIS A 205 10.76 7.06 0.20
C HIS A 205 10.29 8.49 -0.09
N GLN A 206 11.20 9.40 -0.46
CA GLN A 206 10.83 10.79 -0.79
C GLN A 206 9.81 10.90 -1.92
N THR A 207 9.93 10.07 -2.96
CA THR A 207 9.00 10.09 -4.11
C THR A 207 7.65 9.53 -3.70
N TYR A 208 7.65 8.40 -2.99
CA TYR A 208 6.43 7.80 -2.43
C TYR A 208 5.67 8.74 -1.49
N TYR A 209 6.38 9.41 -0.59
CA TYR A 209 5.76 10.35 0.34
C TYR A 209 5.31 11.66 -0.31
N LYS A 210 5.83 11.99 -1.50
CA LYS A 210 5.24 13.06 -2.33
C LYS A 210 3.91 12.61 -2.94
N SER A 211 3.79 11.37 -3.42
CA SER A 211 2.52 10.88 -3.97
C SER A 211 1.46 10.77 -2.88
N LEU A 212 1.79 10.28 -1.68
CA LEU A 212 0.85 10.26 -0.54
C LEU A 212 0.34 11.66 -0.19
N ARG A 213 1.19 12.69 -0.23
CA ARG A 213 0.77 14.07 0.03
C ARG A 213 -0.20 14.61 -1.02
N VAL A 214 -0.07 14.18 -2.27
CA VAL A 214 -1.03 14.54 -3.34
C VAL A 214 -2.38 13.87 -3.07
N GLU A 215 -2.38 12.59 -2.70
CA GLU A 215 -3.60 11.86 -2.33
C GLU A 215 -4.29 12.47 -1.09
N GLN A 216 -3.50 12.82 -0.07
CA GLN A 216 -3.98 13.53 1.12
C GLN A 216 -4.63 14.86 0.74
N ALA A 217 -3.96 15.72 -0.02
CA ALA A 217 -4.52 17.00 -0.45
C ALA A 217 -5.80 16.85 -1.31
N HIS A 218 -5.87 15.78 -2.12
CA HIS A 218 -7.07 15.47 -2.89
C HIS A 218 -8.22 15.01 -1.98
N LEU A 219 -7.95 14.17 -0.99
CA LEU A 219 -8.92 13.74 0.01
C LEU A 219 -9.37 14.90 0.92
N GLU A 220 -8.47 15.79 1.30
CA GLU A 220 -8.79 17.02 2.03
C GLU A 220 -9.85 17.82 1.27
N SER A 221 -9.51 18.22 0.04
CA SER A 221 -10.37 19.08 -0.78
C SER A 221 -11.69 18.46 -1.22
N VAL A 222 -11.71 17.16 -1.52
CA VAL A 222 -12.92 16.48 -2.06
C VAL A 222 -13.80 15.91 -0.95
N VAL A 223 -13.20 15.43 0.14
CA VAL A 223 -13.90 14.70 1.20
C VAL A 223 -13.94 15.52 2.48
N LEU A 224 -12.78 15.81 3.07
CA LEU A 224 -12.74 16.34 4.44
C LEU A 224 -13.32 17.74 4.53
N ASP A 225 -13.06 18.62 3.58
CA ASP A 225 -13.60 19.98 3.54
C ASP A 225 -15.14 19.96 3.44
N ARG A 226 -15.70 19.04 2.64
CA ARG A 226 -17.15 18.86 2.51
C ARG A 226 -17.77 18.29 3.79
N VAL A 227 -17.12 17.31 4.40
CA VAL A 227 -17.57 16.72 5.68
C VAL A 227 -17.51 17.76 6.78
N LEU A 228 -16.43 18.53 6.85
CA LEU A 228 -16.27 19.61 7.81
C LEU A 228 -17.36 20.67 7.60
N ALA A 229 -17.58 21.14 6.37
CA ALA A 229 -18.65 22.10 6.08
C ALA A 229 -20.04 21.59 6.52
N ALA A 230 -20.37 20.33 6.21
CA ALA A 230 -21.65 19.74 6.62
C ALA A 230 -21.76 19.57 8.15
N TRP A 231 -20.68 19.21 8.82
CA TRP A 231 -20.64 19.10 10.29
C TRP A 231 -20.85 20.47 10.94
N LEU A 232 -20.18 21.48 10.39
CA LEU A 232 -20.23 22.86 10.83
C LEU A 232 -21.63 23.48 10.63
N ASP A 233 -22.29 23.20 9.50
CA ASP A 233 -23.67 23.60 9.22
C ASP A 233 -24.69 23.02 10.23
N GLU A 234 -24.41 21.85 10.78
CA GLU A 234 -25.22 21.29 11.87
C GLU A 234 -24.81 21.83 13.24
N ALA A 235 -23.50 21.99 13.49
CA ALA A 235 -22.95 22.48 14.75
C ALA A 235 -23.43 23.89 15.09
N VAL A 236 -23.57 24.78 14.09
CA VAL A 236 -24.09 26.16 14.29
C VAL A 236 -25.53 26.19 14.81
N LEU A 237 -26.30 25.13 14.56
CA LEU A 237 -27.68 25.00 15.05
C LEU A 237 -27.75 24.52 16.51
N ILE A 238 -26.60 24.18 17.11
CA ILE A 238 -26.48 23.66 18.48
C ILE A 238 -25.84 24.76 19.35
N PRO A 239 -26.63 25.47 20.18
CA PRO A 239 -26.14 26.62 20.95
C PRO A 239 -24.95 26.30 21.87
N GLU A 240 -24.82 25.07 22.36
CA GLU A 240 -23.72 24.67 23.23
C GLU A 240 -22.38 24.51 22.50
N LEU A 241 -22.41 24.29 21.18
CA LEU A 241 -21.21 24.07 20.35
C LEU A 241 -20.78 25.34 19.59
N TRP A 242 -21.66 26.34 19.51
CA TRP A 242 -21.43 27.53 18.71
C TRP A 242 -21.47 28.81 19.57
N PRO A 243 -20.32 29.47 19.81
CA PRO A 243 -20.32 30.75 20.50
C PRO A 243 -21.06 31.83 19.70
N GLU A 244 -21.81 32.71 20.36
CA GLU A 244 -22.63 33.74 19.69
C GLU A 244 -21.80 34.77 18.88
N ASP A 245 -20.50 34.91 19.19
CA ASP A 245 -19.63 35.97 18.68
C ASP A 245 -18.72 35.55 17.51
N VAL A 246 -18.86 34.34 16.97
CA VAL A 246 -18.00 33.87 15.87
C VAL A 246 -18.67 34.13 14.52
N GLY A 247 -17.99 34.91 13.65
CA GLY A 247 -18.49 35.33 12.34
C GLY A 247 -18.74 34.19 11.34
N PRO A 248 -19.14 34.49 10.10
CA PRO A 248 -19.51 33.48 9.10
C PRO A 248 -18.37 32.49 8.86
N MET A 249 -18.68 31.22 9.10
CA MET A 249 -17.70 30.15 9.23
C MET A 249 -17.07 29.67 7.91
N LEU A 250 -17.76 29.89 6.78
CA LEU A 250 -17.27 29.53 5.44
C LEU A 250 -15.91 30.17 5.09
N GLU A 251 -15.48 31.18 5.84
CA GLU A 251 -14.23 31.92 5.62
C GLU A 251 -13.10 31.52 6.56
N TRP A 252 -13.30 30.55 7.45
CA TRP A 252 -12.27 30.20 8.42
C TRP A 252 -11.13 29.44 7.73
N PRO A 253 -9.89 29.97 7.77
CA PRO A 253 -8.75 29.22 7.30
C PRO A 253 -8.59 28.01 8.22
N HIS A 254 -8.62 26.82 7.64
CA HIS A 254 -8.35 25.57 8.33
C HIS A 254 -7.25 24.81 7.60
N GLN A 255 -6.65 23.87 8.31
CA GLN A 255 -5.61 22.99 7.79
C GLN A 255 -5.82 21.61 8.38
N TRP A 256 -5.68 20.60 7.53
CA TRP A 256 -5.65 19.21 7.96
C TRP A 256 -4.24 18.81 8.34
N PHE A 257 -4.14 18.07 9.43
CA PHE A 257 -2.89 17.52 9.91
C PHE A 257 -2.91 16.01 9.73
N TRP A 258 -1.89 15.50 9.05
CA TRP A 258 -1.64 14.08 8.87
C TRP A 258 -0.45 13.66 9.74
N ASP A 259 -0.44 12.38 10.10
CA ASP A 259 0.69 11.78 10.78
C ASP A 259 1.97 12.00 9.97
N GLY A 260 3.02 12.42 10.68
CA GLY A 260 4.34 12.62 10.13
C GLY A 260 5.08 11.30 9.96
N GLN A 261 6.27 11.41 9.37
CA GLN A 261 7.16 10.27 9.17
C GLN A 261 8.34 10.42 10.08
N GLU A 262 8.57 9.37 10.87
CA GLU A 262 9.73 9.28 11.74
C GLU A 262 10.99 9.14 10.91
N HIS A 263 12.03 9.88 11.29
CA HIS A 263 13.34 9.74 10.69
C HIS A 263 14.05 8.50 11.28
N VAL A 264 14.83 7.80 10.46
CA VAL A 264 15.60 6.62 10.91
C VAL A 264 16.63 6.97 12.00
N ASP A 265 17.11 8.21 11.99
CA ASP A 265 18.02 8.76 13.00
C ASP A 265 17.29 9.86 13.81
N PRO A 266 16.79 9.53 15.02
CA PRO A 266 16.08 10.48 15.87
C PRO A 266 16.93 11.67 16.32
N ALA A 267 18.25 11.50 16.43
CA ALA A 267 19.15 12.57 16.85
C ALA A 267 19.28 13.62 15.74
N LYS A 268 19.46 13.19 14.49
CA LYS A 268 19.46 14.12 13.33
C LYS A 268 18.11 14.81 13.17
N GLU A 269 17.01 14.11 13.42
CA GLU A 269 15.68 14.72 13.38
C GLU A 269 15.51 15.80 14.46
N ALA A 270 15.85 15.50 15.70
CA ALA A 270 15.76 16.46 16.81
C ALA A 270 16.61 17.71 16.56
N VAL A 271 17.84 17.55 16.04
CA VAL A 271 18.69 18.67 15.64
C VAL A 271 18.03 19.49 14.51
N ALA A 272 17.52 18.83 13.48
CA ALA A 272 16.87 19.51 12.37
C ALA A 272 15.59 20.24 12.81
N GLN A 273 14.79 19.66 13.70
CA GLN A 273 13.61 20.30 14.30
C GLN A 273 14.01 21.56 15.10
N ALA A 274 15.04 21.45 15.96
CA ALA A 274 15.56 22.58 16.72
C ALA A 274 16.06 23.70 15.81
N THR A 275 16.79 23.37 14.74
CA THR A 275 17.26 24.35 13.74
C THR A 275 16.10 25.00 12.98
N ARG A 276 15.07 24.25 12.58
CA ARG A 276 13.90 24.81 11.88
C ARG A 276 13.09 25.74 12.76
N LEU A 277 12.89 25.37 14.03
CA LEU A 277 12.18 26.20 15.01
C LEU A 277 12.97 27.48 15.32
N ALA A 278 14.29 27.37 15.49
CA ALA A 278 15.16 28.52 15.73
C ALA A 278 15.25 29.47 14.52
N SER A 279 15.18 28.94 13.29
CA SER A 279 15.18 29.73 12.06
C SER A 279 13.80 30.25 11.64
N HIS A 280 12.75 29.94 12.40
CA HIS A 280 11.35 30.29 12.08
C HIS A 280 10.87 29.76 10.71
N THR A 281 11.45 28.65 10.26
CA THR A 281 11.03 27.97 9.02
C THR A 281 9.95 26.90 9.26
N THR A 282 9.61 26.66 10.53
CA THR A 282 8.54 25.75 10.99
C THR A 282 7.83 26.34 12.22
N THR A 283 6.73 25.73 12.64
CA THR A 283 5.97 26.11 13.85
C THR A 283 5.80 24.93 14.80
N LEU A 284 5.50 25.21 16.07
CA LEU A 284 5.17 24.15 17.04
C LEU A 284 3.96 23.33 16.58
N ALA A 285 2.92 24.01 16.07
CA ALA A 285 1.74 23.36 15.51
C ALA A 285 2.14 22.31 14.45
N TYR A 286 3.01 22.67 13.51
CA TYR A 286 3.44 21.77 12.44
C TYR A 286 4.31 20.60 12.94
N GLU A 287 5.21 20.82 13.91
CA GLU A 287 6.05 19.74 14.43
C GLU A 287 5.28 18.79 15.37
N TYR A 288 4.30 19.28 16.15
CA TYR A 288 3.42 18.42 16.97
C TYR A 288 2.39 17.68 16.14
N ALA A 289 1.86 18.32 15.09
CA ALA A 289 0.94 17.69 14.14
C ALA A 289 1.53 16.44 13.50
N ARG A 290 2.84 16.44 13.20
CA ARG A 290 3.56 15.26 12.69
C ARG A 290 3.55 14.07 13.66
N GLN A 291 3.21 14.27 14.93
CA GLN A 291 3.07 13.21 15.93
C GLN A 291 1.59 12.92 16.25
N GLY A 292 0.65 13.48 15.48
CA GLY A 292 -0.78 13.37 15.75
C GLY A 292 -1.20 14.10 17.03
N ARG A 293 -0.48 15.16 17.42
CA ARG A 293 -0.71 15.88 18.69
C ARG A 293 -1.10 17.33 18.44
N ASP A 294 -2.00 17.83 19.29
CA ASP A 294 -2.25 19.25 19.39
C ASP A 294 -1.14 19.94 20.22
N TRP A 295 -0.63 21.05 19.69
CA TRP A 295 0.50 21.76 20.29
C TRP A 295 0.09 22.55 21.54
N GLU A 296 -1.15 23.05 21.62
CA GLU A 296 -1.62 23.78 22.79
C GLU A 296 -1.78 22.83 23.98
N ASP A 297 -2.37 21.66 23.75
CA ASP A 297 -2.48 20.62 24.76
C ASP A 297 -1.10 20.16 25.24
N ALA A 298 -0.16 19.96 24.32
CA ALA A 298 1.21 19.61 24.65
C ALA A 298 1.90 20.69 25.52
N LEU A 299 1.70 21.97 25.22
CA LEU A 299 2.25 23.07 26.01
C LEU A 299 1.58 23.18 27.39
N ARG A 300 0.25 23.01 27.47
CA ARG A 300 -0.48 22.98 28.74
C ARG A 300 0.01 21.83 29.62
N GLN A 301 0.22 20.66 29.02
CA GLN A 301 0.79 19.50 29.72
C GLN A 301 2.22 19.78 30.17
N ARG A 302 3.07 20.36 29.30
CA ARG A 302 4.44 20.71 29.64
C ARG A 302 4.52 21.72 30.78
N ALA A 303 3.60 22.68 30.82
CA ALA A 303 3.51 23.65 31.92
C ALA A 303 3.17 22.98 33.26
N LYS A 304 2.24 22.00 33.26
CA LYS A 304 1.92 21.19 34.45
C LYS A 304 3.14 20.39 34.91
N GLU A 305 3.86 19.75 33.99
CA GLU A 305 5.08 19.00 34.30
C GLU A 305 6.14 19.89 34.95
N LEU A 306 6.41 21.07 34.38
CA LEU A 306 7.39 22.01 34.93
C LEU A 306 6.97 22.57 36.29
N ALA A 307 5.67 22.74 36.55
CA ALA A 307 5.18 23.11 37.88
C ALA A 307 5.43 21.97 38.90
N LEU A 308 5.07 20.73 38.52
CA LEU A 308 5.26 19.57 39.37
C LEU A 308 6.74 19.25 39.62
N MET A 309 7.61 19.36 38.61
CA MET A 309 9.05 19.18 38.77
C MET A 309 9.64 20.17 39.78
N ARG A 310 9.19 21.44 39.75
CA ARG A 310 9.61 22.46 40.72
C ARG A 310 9.12 22.14 42.13
N GLU A 311 7.88 21.67 42.28
CA GLU A 311 7.34 21.23 43.57
C GLU A 311 8.14 20.05 44.15
N LEU A 312 8.50 19.08 43.31
CA LEU A 312 9.25 17.89 43.70
C LEU A 312 10.77 18.12 43.84
N GLY A 313 11.26 19.33 43.59
CA GLY A 313 12.70 19.65 43.64
C GLY A 313 13.53 19.01 42.52
N LEU A 314 12.91 18.57 41.43
CA LEU A 314 13.59 18.04 40.25
C LEU A 314 14.11 19.21 39.40
N THR A 315 15.43 19.37 39.32
CA THR A 315 16.05 20.41 38.48
C THR A 315 15.99 20.01 37.01
N SER A 316 15.47 20.89 36.16
CA SER A 316 15.60 20.72 34.71
C SER A 316 17.02 21.07 34.31
N ALA A 317 17.91 20.08 34.21
CA ALA A 317 19.17 20.32 33.53
C ALA A 317 18.85 20.69 32.07
N GLN A 318 19.14 21.93 31.68
CA GLN A 318 19.14 22.35 30.28
C GLN A 318 20.30 21.62 29.60
N ALA A 319 20.04 20.43 29.08
CA ALA A 319 20.96 19.79 28.15
C ALA A 319 20.87 20.54 26.83
N LEU A 320 21.73 21.55 26.66
CA LEU A 320 22.08 22.04 25.34
C LEU A 320 22.66 20.83 24.57
N PRO A 321 22.15 20.50 23.37
CA PRO A 321 22.82 19.53 22.54
C PRO A 321 24.21 20.09 22.22
N GLY A 322 25.25 19.47 22.78
CA GLY A 322 26.63 19.79 22.42
C GLY A 322 26.83 19.52 20.92
N PRO A 323 27.76 20.23 20.25
CA PRO A 323 28.07 19.96 18.85
C PRO A 323 28.45 18.48 18.73
N MET A 324 27.71 17.72 17.93
CA MET A 324 28.15 16.38 17.57
C MET A 324 29.50 16.53 16.86
N PRO A 325 30.52 15.71 17.21
CA PRO A 325 31.71 15.64 16.39
C PRO A 325 31.27 15.23 14.97
N ASP A 326 31.80 15.92 13.96
CA ASP A 326 31.69 15.50 12.57
C ASP A 326 32.24 14.07 12.47
N ARG A 327 31.36 13.08 12.57
CA ARG A 327 31.61 11.79 11.95
C ARG A 327 31.41 12.04 10.47
N GLU A 328 32.52 12.29 9.78
CA GLU A 328 32.59 11.99 8.35
C GLU A 328 31.93 10.63 8.13
N PRO A 329 31.10 10.46 7.09
CA PRO A 329 30.63 9.14 6.73
C PRO A 329 31.87 8.32 6.40
N THR A 330 32.30 7.47 7.31
CA THR A 330 33.17 6.37 6.94
C THR A 330 32.35 5.53 5.98
N ASN A 331 32.71 5.60 4.70
CA ASN A 331 32.42 4.52 3.75
C ASN A 331 33.07 3.27 4.35
N GLU A 332 32.34 2.54 5.20
CA GLU A 332 32.70 1.19 5.64
C GLU A 332 32.24 0.13 4.62
N ASP A 333 31.90 0.54 3.40
CA ASP A 333 31.46 -0.36 2.32
C ASP A 333 32.56 -0.66 1.28
N ASP A 334 33.78 -0.11 1.42
CA ASP A 334 34.88 -0.31 0.45
C ASP A 334 35.94 -1.37 0.87
N GLU A 335 35.81 -2.05 2.03
CA GLU A 335 36.82 -3.01 2.51
C GLU A 335 36.44 -4.51 2.42
N GLU A 336 35.30 -4.89 1.84
CA GLU A 336 34.94 -6.32 1.67
C GLU A 336 35.18 -6.93 0.27
N GLU A 337 35.72 -6.18 -0.72
CA GLU A 337 36.01 -6.73 -2.05
C GLU A 337 37.44 -7.26 -2.28
N GLU A 338 38.39 -7.13 -1.33
CA GLU A 338 39.79 -7.55 -1.56
C GLU A 338 40.22 -8.90 -0.95
N VAL A 339 39.35 -9.68 -0.30
CA VAL A 339 39.77 -10.95 0.36
C VAL A 339 39.33 -12.25 -0.36
N THR A 340 38.68 -12.18 -1.53
CA THR A 340 38.27 -13.42 -2.26
C THR A 340 39.03 -13.71 -3.55
N ASN A 341 40.05 -12.93 -3.92
CA ASN A 341 40.90 -13.21 -5.09
C ASN A 341 42.35 -13.61 -4.76
N ALA A 342 42.57 -14.22 -3.60
CA ALA A 342 43.84 -14.84 -3.24
C ALA A 342 43.64 -16.18 -2.50
N ALA A 343 43.00 -17.14 -3.18
CA ALA A 343 43.17 -18.55 -2.85
C ALA A 343 43.11 -19.36 -4.15
N ALA A 344 44.24 -19.99 -4.44
CA ALA A 344 44.48 -20.95 -5.51
C ALA A 344 43.75 -22.28 -5.26
#